data_AF-A0A7Z7CFF9-F1
#
_entry.id   AF-A0A7Z7CFF9-F1
#
_cell.length_a   1.000
_cell.length_b   1.000
_cell.length_c   1.000
_cell.angle_alpha   90.00
_cell.angle_beta   90.00
_cell.angle_gamma   90.00
#
_symmetry.space_group_name_H-M   'P 1'
#
loop_
_entity.id
_entity.type
_entity.pdbx_description
1 polymer ?
#
loop_
_entity_poly.entity_id
_entity_poly.type
_entity_poly.pdbx_seq_one_letter_code
_entity_poly.pdbx_strand_id
1 'polypeptide(L)'
;MKVNVKPEDLGSEQLSWLCVQPMLISVRGKDVAAKVEVYRQLHEGQQAIFLFYSYHNHTKSLAEFYWFSAYNIIDMKSWNGIRNGMRYFNQNEMVTLLDDIERLITDKNKDGDTWREVLPTDLEKDPILLQRTEELYVKYRAAAQAAILHMNEIIRSNQEMYLEITEINA
;
A
#
# COMPACT_ATOMS: atom_id res chain seq x y z
N MET A 1 -7.36 10.56 -12.34
CA MET A 1 -6.99 10.20 -13.73
C MET A 1 -7.54 8.81 -14.02
N LYS A 2 -8.34 8.60 -15.06
CA LYS A 2 -8.87 7.25 -15.36
C LYS A 2 -7.89 6.46 -16.22
N VAL A 3 -7.83 5.15 -15.98
CA VAL A 3 -7.02 4.23 -16.79
C VAL A 3 -7.94 3.54 -17.79
N ASN A 4 -7.47 3.46 -19.04
CA ASN A 4 -8.12 2.66 -20.07
C ASN A 4 -7.88 1.18 -19.80
N VAL A 5 -8.97 0.43 -19.64
CA VAL A 5 -8.96 -1.03 -19.49
C VAL A 5 -9.84 -1.68 -20.55
N LYS A 6 -9.53 -2.92 -20.88
CA LYS A 6 -10.37 -3.69 -21.80
C LYS A 6 -11.53 -4.33 -21.03
N PRO A 7 -12.65 -4.66 -21.70
CA PRO A 7 -13.78 -5.34 -21.05
C PRO A 7 -13.38 -6.63 -20.32
N GLU A 8 -12.43 -7.39 -20.86
CA GLU A 8 -11.93 -8.62 -20.23
C GLU A 8 -11.19 -8.38 -18.89
N ASP A 9 -10.63 -7.19 -18.68
CA ASP A 9 -9.87 -6.87 -17.47
C ASP A 9 -10.78 -6.66 -16.25
N LEU A 10 -12.08 -6.39 -16.44
CA LEU A 10 -13.04 -6.17 -15.35
C LEU A 10 -13.20 -7.40 -14.46
N GLY A 11 -12.97 -8.60 -15.01
CA GLY A 11 -12.97 -9.86 -14.27
C GLY A 11 -11.68 -10.13 -13.48
N SER A 12 -10.62 -9.34 -13.69
CA SER A 12 -9.30 -9.60 -13.14
C SER A 12 -9.26 -9.50 -11.61
N GLU A 13 -8.52 -10.40 -10.95
CA GLU A 13 -8.16 -10.29 -9.54
C GLU A 13 -7.15 -9.15 -9.28
N GLN A 14 -6.63 -8.53 -10.34
CA GLN A 14 -5.71 -7.40 -10.28
C GLN A 14 -6.39 -6.08 -10.67
N LEU A 15 -7.72 -6.01 -10.73
CA LEU A 15 -8.43 -4.82 -11.22
C LEU A 15 -8.02 -3.52 -10.49
N SER A 16 -7.93 -3.56 -9.16
CA SER A 16 -7.47 -2.43 -8.35
C SER A 16 -6.03 -2.05 -8.64
N TRP A 17 -5.15 -3.01 -8.88
CA TRP A 17 -3.79 -2.74 -9.35
C TRP A 17 -3.77 -2.06 -10.72
N LEU A 18 -4.55 -2.57 -11.69
CA LEU A 18 -4.65 -1.99 -13.04
C LEU A 18 -5.10 -0.53 -13.00
N CYS A 19 -5.96 -0.16 -12.05
CA CYS A 19 -6.44 1.21 -11.86
C CYS A 19 -5.34 2.21 -11.48
N VAL A 20 -4.20 1.77 -10.93
CA VAL A 20 -3.14 2.67 -10.45
C VAL A 20 -1.76 2.35 -10.99
N GLN A 21 -1.57 1.18 -11.62
CA GLN A 21 -0.30 0.72 -12.15
C GLN A 21 0.38 1.77 -13.04
N PRO A 22 -0.28 2.39 -14.03
CA PRO A 22 0.39 3.34 -14.92
C PRO A 22 0.94 4.55 -14.14
N MET A 23 0.23 4.99 -13.10
CA MET A 23 0.63 6.13 -12.27
C MET A 23 1.79 5.76 -11.34
N LEU A 24 1.80 4.55 -10.77
CA LEU A 24 2.93 4.08 -9.97
C LEU A 24 4.20 3.88 -10.83
N ILE A 25 4.04 3.38 -12.05
CA ILE A 25 5.15 3.27 -13.01
C ILE A 25 5.68 4.66 -13.40
N SER A 26 4.79 5.62 -13.67
CA SER A 26 5.18 6.95 -14.13
C SER A 26 5.98 7.77 -13.11
N VAL A 27 5.89 7.43 -11.81
CA VAL A 27 6.62 8.10 -10.73
C VAL A 27 7.80 7.29 -10.18
N ARG A 28 8.05 6.10 -10.72
CA ARG A 28 9.16 5.25 -10.28
C ARG A 28 10.50 5.96 -10.49
N GLY A 29 11.33 5.99 -9.44
CA GLY A 29 12.63 6.65 -9.47
C GLY A 29 12.60 8.18 -9.51
N LYS A 30 11.40 8.79 -9.51
CA LYS A 30 11.25 10.25 -9.42
C LYS A 30 11.33 10.72 -7.97
N ASP A 31 11.59 12.01 -7.80
CA ASP A 31 11.58 12.67 -6.49
C ASP A 31 10.16 12.73 -5.88
N VAL A 32 10.10 13.17 -4.62
CA VAL A 32 8.83 13.28 -3.87
C VAL A 32 7.89 14.31 -4.52
N ALA A 33 8.41 15.41 -5.07
CA ALA A 33 7.59 16.45 -5.66
C ALA A 33 6.81 15.93 -6.89
N ALA A 34 7.49 15.22 -7.79
CA ALA A 34 6.87 14.60 -8.95
C ALA A 34 5.87 13.50 -8.57
N LYS A 35 6.14 12.73 -7.51
CA LYS A 35 5.18 11.75 -6.96
C LYS A 35 3.90 12.43 -6.47
N VAL A 36 4.05 13.52 -5.73
CA VAL A 36 2.92 14.30 -5.17
C VAL A 36 2.08 14.92 -6.28
N GLU A 37 2.68 15.38 -7.38
CA GLU A 37 1.96 15.94 -8.52
C GLU A 37 1.00 14.92 -9.14
N VAL A 38 1.48 13.70 -9.42
CA VAL A 38 0.62 12.62 -9.95
C VAL A 38 -0.44 12.22 -8.93
N TYR A 39 -0.06 12.05 -7.66
CA TYR A 39 -0.97 11.67 -6.59
C TYR A 39 -2.15 12.64 -6.45
N ARG A 40 -1.91 13.96 -6.56
CA ARG A 40 -2.96 14.99 -6.45
C ARG A 40 -3.97 14.98 -7.60
N GLN A 41 -3.64 14.36 -8.73
CA GLN A 41 -4.55 14.22 -9.88
C GLN A 41 -5.46 12.98 -9.77
N LEU A 42 -5.26 12.16 -8.75
CA LEU A 42 -6.08 11.00 -8.43
C LEU A 42 -7.26 11.42 -7.58
N HIS A 43 -8.43 10.81 -7.81
CA HIS A 43 -9.54 10.94 -6.88
C HIS A 43 -9.26 10.10 -5.61
N GLU A 44 -10.05 10.30 -4.55
CA GLU A 44 -9.77 9.74 -3.22
C GLU A 44 -9.58 8.21 -3.21
N GLY A 45 -10.47 7.44 -3.85
CA GLY A 45 -10.31 5.99 -3.98
C GLY A 45 -9.04 5.58 -4.72
N GLN A 46 -8.65 6.27 -5.80
CA GLN A 46 -7.38 6.03 -6.48
C GLN A 46 -6.16 6.40 -5.63
N GLN A 47 -6.24 7.48 -4.84
CA GLN A 47 -5.18 7.86 -3.89
C GLN A 47 -4.95 6.76 -2.86
N ALA A 48 -6.04 6.21 -2.31
CA ALA A 48 -6.01 5.10 -1.36
C ALA A 48 -5.35 3.85 -1.96
N ILE A 49 -5.78 3.43 -3.16
CA ILE A 49 -5.21 2.28 -3.88
C ILE A 49 -3.74 2.52 -4.22
N PHE A 50 -3.40 3.74 -4.67
CA PHE A 50 -2.04 4.12 -5.04
C PHE A 50 -1.08 3.99 -3.86
N LEU A 51 -1.45 4.54 -2.70
CA LEU A 51 -0.61 4.45 -1.50
C LEU A 51 -0.50 3.01 -0.99
N PHE A 52 -1.61 2.26 -0.98
CA PHE A 52 -1.60 0.85 -0.65
C PHE A 52 -0.61 0.06 -1.50
N TYR A 53 -0.69 0.15 -2.84
CA TYR A 53 0.21 -0.59 -3.73
C TYR A 53 1.65 -0.03 -3.72
N SER A 54 1.84 1.26 -3.41
CA SER A 54 3.17 1.81 -3.21
C SER A 54 3.90 1.15 -2.04
N TYR A 55 3.17 0.66 -1.03
CA TYR A 55 3.68 -0.11 0.09
C TYR A 55 3.67 -1.62 -0.18
N HIS A 56 2.51 -2.17 -0.53
CA HIS A 56 2.29 -3.61 -0.69
C HIS A 56 3.22 -4.27 -1.71
N ASN A 57 3.57 -3.59 -2.80
CA ASN A 57 4.47 -4.15 -3.81
C ASN A 57 5.92 -4.37 -3.30
N HIS A 58 6.25 -3.82 -2.13
CA HIS A 58 7.55 -3.91 -1.47
C HIS A 58 7.51 -4.77 -0.20
N THR A 59 6.50 -5.61 0.00
CA THR A 59 6.39 -6.50 1.19
C THR A 59 6.50 -7.98 0.81
N LYS A 60 7.39 -8.33 -0.14
CA LYS A 60 7.48 -9.70 -0.71
C LYS A 60 8.20 -10.69 0.21
N SER A 61 9.07 -10.19 1.08
CA SER A 61 9.74 -10.93 2.13
C SER A 61 9.53 -10.26 3.49
N LEU A 62 9.82 -11.00 4.56
CA LEU A 62 9.74 -10.50 5.93
C LEU A 62 10.66 -9.29 6.16
N ALA A 63 11.90 -9.36 5.65
CA ALA A 63 12.88 -8.30 5.77
C ALA A 63 12.44 -7.03 5.02
N GLU A 64 11.91 -7.18 3.81
CA GLU A 64 11.33 -6.06 3.07
C GLU A 64 10.08 -5.49 3.77
N PHE A 65 9.20 -6.34 4.31
CA PHE A 65 8.04 -5.90 5.08
C PHE A 65 8.45 -5.04 6.28
N TYR A 66 9.41 -5.49 7.09
CA TYR A 66 9.93 -4.73 8.22
C TYR A 66 10.53 -3.39 7.77
N TRP A 67 11.49 -3.45 6.84
CA TRP A 67 12.23 -2.28 6.40
C TRP A 67 11.34 -1.26 5.68
N PHE A 68 10.47 -1.72 4.78
CA PHE A 68 9.61 -0.82 4.02
C PHE A 68 8.49 -0.23 4.88
N SER A 69 8.06 -0.91 5.96
CA SER A 69 7.17 -0.30 6.95
C SER A 69 7.85 0.87 7.65
N ALA A 70 9.09 0.68 8.13
CA ALA A 70 9.88 1.76 8.72
C ALA A 70 10.10 2.92 7.74
N TYR A 71 10.47 2.64 6.49
CA TYR A 71 10.65 3.65 5.45
C TYR A 71 9.39 4.50 5.21
N ASN A 72 8.20 3.88 5.21
CA ASN A 72 6.94 4.61 5.01
C ASN A 72 6.50 5.43 6.23
N ILE A 73 6.91 5.02 7.45
CA ILE A 73 6.65 5.73 8.70
C ILE A 73 7.60 6.92 8.84
N ILE A 74 8.89 6.69 8.65
CA ILE A 74 9.97 7.62 9.03
C ILE A 74 10.30 8.58 7.89
N ASP A 75 10.64 8.04 6.72
CA ASP A 75 11.22 8.80 5.62
C ASP A 75 10.14 9.37 4.69
N MET A 76 9.28 8.51 4.16
CA MET A 76 8.22 8.93 3.24
C MET A 76 7.04 9.60 3.95
N LYS A 77 6.84 9.31 5.24
CA LYS A 77 5.72 9.81 6.05
C LYS A 77 4.35 9.59 5.40
N SER A 78 4.22 8.49 4.65
CA SER A 78 3.01 8.10 3.90
C SER A 78 2.09 7.20 4.72
N TRP A 79 2.54 6.71 5.89
CA TRP A 79 1.84 5.71 6.69
C TRP A 79 0.39 6.09 7.03
N ASN A 80 0.17 7.34 7.47
CA ASN A 80 -1.17 7.87 7.72
C ASN A 80 -2.05 7.89 6.47
N GLY A 81 -1.48 8.13 5.29
CA GLY A 81 -2.20 8.08 4.03
C GLY A 81 -2.61 6.65 3.67
N ILE A 82 -1.74 5.66 3.88
CA ILE A 82 -2.06 4.24 3.69
C ILE A 82 -3.20 3.82 4.63
N ARG A 83 -3.10 4.18 5.92
CA ARG A 83 -4.12 3.93 6.94
C ARG A 83 -5.47 4.55 6.57
N ASN A 84 -5.47 5.82 6.14
CA ASN A 84 -6.68 6.51 5.71
C ASN A 84 -7.30 5.88 4.47
N GLY A 85 -6.47 5.41 3.53
CA GLY A 85 -6.93 4.68 2.36
C GLY A 85 -7.63 3.37 2.71
N MET A 86 -7.11 2.61 3.68
CA MET A 86 -7.78 1.40 4.17
C MET A 86 -9.10 1.73 4.88
N ARG A 87 -9.17 2.86 5.60
CA ARG A 87 -10.43 3.33 6.19
C ARG A 87 -11.46 3.73 5.13
N TYR A 88 -11.04 4.37 4.03
CA TYR A 88 -11.91 4.71 2.91
C TYR A 88 -12.62 3.46 2.34
N PHE A 89 -11.91 2.33 2.25
CA PHE A 89 -12.47 1.04 1.83
C PHE A 89 -13.06 0.20 2.97
N ASN A 90 -13.33 0.80 4.14
CA ASN A 90 -13.89 0.12 5.31
C ASN A 90 -13.08 -1.12 5.79
N GLN A 91 -11.77 -1.17 5.51
CA GLN A 91 -10.89 -2.27 5.89
C GLN A 91 -10.34 -2.08 7.31
N ASN A 92 -11.24 -2.08 8.30
CA ASN A 92 -10.92 -1.77 9.70
C ASN A 92 -9.90 -2.74 10.33
N GLU A 93 -9.92 -4.02 9.90
CA GLU A 93 -8.91 -5.00 10.33
C GLU A 93 -7.51 -4.63 9.85
N MET A 94 -7.38 -4.21 8.59
CA MET A 94 -6.11 -3.70 8.05
C MET A 94 -5.68 -2.42 8.76
N VAL A 95 -6.60 -1.51 9.06
CA VAL A 95 -6.29 -0.28 9.82
C VAL A 95 -5.67 -0.63 11.18
N THR A 96 -6.31 -1.53 11.92
CA THR A 96 -5.81 -1.99 13.24
C THR A 96 -4.43 -2.62 13.10
N LEU A 97 -4.23 -3.43 12.07
CA LEU A 97 -2.94 -4.06 11.84
C LEU A 97 -1.84 -3.06 11.48
N LEU A 98 -2.15 -2.02 10.70
CA LEU A 98 -1.21 -0.93 10.43
C LEU A 98 -0.87 -0.14 11.71
N ASP A 99 -1.77 -0.08 12.70
CA ASP A 99 -1.46 0.52 14.02
C ASP A 99 -0.48 -0.36 14.79
N ASP A 100 -0.68 -1.69 14.77
CA ASP A 100 0.23 -2.63 15.42
C ASP A 100 1.62 -2.65 14.77
N ILE A 101 1.70 -2.55 13.44
CA ILE A 101 2.98 -2.43 12.72
C ILE A 101 3.67 -1.12 13.10
N GLU A 102 2.97 0.01 13.09
CA GLU A 102 3.54 1.30 13.48
C GLU A 102 4.07 1.29 14.91
N ARG A 103 3.32 0.67 15.83
CA ARG A 103 3.75 0.50 17.22
C ARG A 103 5.02 -0.35 17.30
N LEU A 104 5.09 -1.49 16.61
CA LEU A 104 6.31 -2.32 16.59
C LEU A 104 7.53 -1.53 16.10
N ILE A 105 7.38 -0.80 14.99
CA ILE A 105 8.45 0.02 14.42
C ILE A 105 8.85 1.14 15.39
N THR A 106 7.87 1.82 15.99
CA THR A 106 8.11 2.93 16.92
C THR A 106 8.83 2.46 18.18
N ASP A 107 8.30 1.44 18.85
CA ASP A 107 8.87 0.88 20.08
C ASP A 107 10.32 0.41 19.90
N LYS A 108 10.66 -0.12 18.71
CA LYS A 108 11.99 -0.64 18.42
C LYS A 108 13.00 0.43 17.97
N ASN A 109 12.53 1.45 17.27
CA ASN A 109 13.42 2.32 16.48
C ASN A 109 13.43 3.78 16.93
N LYS A 110 12.53 4.18 17.83
CA LYS A 110 12.44 5.55 18.32
C LYS A 110 12.94 5.66 19.75
N ASP A 111 13.85 6.60 19.99
CA ASP A 111 14.26 7.04 21.34
C ASP A 111 13.97 8.53 21.48
N GLY A 112 13.00 8.88 22.33
CA GLY A 112 12.41 10.21 22.40
C GLY A 112 11.88 10.67 21.05
N ASP A 113 12.49 11.72 20.50
CA ASP A 113 12.16 12.30 19.19
C ASP A 113 13.09 11.86 18.05
N THR A 114 14.06 10.99 18.34
CA THR A 114 15.07 10.55 17.37
C THR A 114 14.75 9.15 16.87
N TRP A 115 14.84 8.97 15.55
CA TRP A 115 14.78 7.65 14.91
C TRP A 115 16.19 7.15 14.63
N ARG A 116 16.47 5.90 14.98
CA ARG A 116 17.70 5.23 14.50
C ARG A 116 17.53 4.80 13.03
N GLU A 117 18.65 4.55 12.38
CA GLU A 117 18.64 3.87 11.08
C GLU A 117 18.05 2.45 11.23
N VAL A 118 17.12 2.10 10.35
CA VAL A 118 16.47 0.79 10.31
C VAL A 118 17.06 -0.03 9.17
N LEU A 119 17.56 -1.22 9.49
CA LEU A 119 18.20 -2.10 8.52
C LEU A 119 17.42 -3.40 8.37
N PRO A 120 17.35 -4.01 7.16
CA PRO A 120 16.74 -5.32 6.98
C PRO A 120 17.34 -6.41 7.88
N THR A 121 18.64 -6.30 8.19
CA THR A 121 19.39 -7.25 9.04
C THR A 121 19.13 -7.09 10.54
N ASP A 122 18.31 -6.12 10.96
CA ASP A 122 17.91 -5.98 12.36
C ASP A 122 17.18 -7.23 12.87
N LEU A 123 16.40 -7.88 11.99
CA LEU A 123 15.64 -9.09 12.32
C LEU A 123 16.56 -10.28 12.66
N GLU A 124 17.75 -10.35 12.06
CA GLU A 124 18.71 -11.44 12.30
C GLU A 124 19.35 -11.34 13.71
N LYS A 125 19.39 -10.12 14.26
CA LYS A 125 20.10 -9.81 15.51
C LYS A 125 19.17 -9.76 16.73
N ASP A 126 17.86 -9.78 16.51
CA ASP A 126 16.85 -9.64 17.55
C ASP A 126 15.74 -10.68 17.35
N PRO A 127 15.83 -11.85 18.02
CA PRO A 127 14.85 -12.92 17.91
C PRO A 127 13.43 -12.51 18.30
N ILE A 128 13.28 -11.57 19.23
CA ILE A 128 11.96 -11.08 19.68
C ILE A 128 11.35 -10.20 18.60
N LEU A 129 12.14 -9.30 18.00
CA LEU A 129 11.71 -8.49 16.87
C LEU A 129 11.34 -9.37 15.67
N LEU A 130 12.16 -10.39 15.37
CA LEU A 130 11.88 -11.36 14.32
C LEU A 130 10.51 -11.99 14.52
N GLN A 131 10.28 -12.63 15.67
CA GLN A 131 9.04 -13.31 15.98
C GLN A 131 7.82 -12.38 15.87
N ARG A 132 7.88 -11.18 16.46
CA ARG A 132 6.77 -10.21 16.38
C ARG A 132 6.52 -9.73 14.96
N THR A 133 7.57 -9.56 14.16
CA THR A 133 7.46 -9.18 12.76
C THR A 133 6.82 -10.31 11.94
N GLU A 134 7.18 -11.57 12.19
CA GLU A 134 6.58 -12.74 11.51
C GLU A 134 5.08 -12.83 11.76
N GLU A 135 4.65 -12.67 13.01
CA GLU A 135 3.24 -12.67 13.39
C GLU A 135 2.45 -11.58 12.66
N LEU A 136 2.98 -10.35 12.61
CA LEU A 136 2.35 -9.25 11.88
C LEU A 136 2.38 -9.46 10.38
N TYR A 137 3.45 -10.02 9.83
CA TYR A 137 3.58 -10.25 8.39
C TYR A 137 2.57 -11.27 7.88
N VAL A 138 2.34 -12.37 8.63
CA VAL A 138 1.32 -13.37 8.30
C VAL A 138 -0.07 -12.73 8.29
N LYS A 139 -0.41 -11.97 9.34
CA LYS A 139 -1.69 -11.24 9.41
C LYS A 139 -1.84 -10.23 8.27
N TYR A 140 -0.76 -9.54 7.94
CA TYR A 140 -0.75 -8.51 6.89
C TYR A 140 -1.02 -9.12 5.53
N ARG A 141 -0.40 -10.25 5.18
CA ARG A 141 -0.66 -10.88 3.88
C ARG A 141 -2.12 -11.31 3.74
N ALA A 142 -2.71 -11.88 4.79
CA ALA A 142 -4.12 -12.27 4.78
C ALA A 142 -5.04 -11.04 4.64
N ALA A 143 -4.82 -10.00 5.45
CA ALA A 143 -5.60 -8.76 5.40
C ALA A 143 -5.41 -8.03 4.06
N ALA A 144 -4.21 -8.05 3.47
CA ALA A 144 -3.93 -7.42 2.19
C ALA A 144 -4.66 -8.14 1.05
N GLN A 145 -4.71 -9.47 1.06
CA GLN A 145 -5.49 -10.24 0.10
C GLN A 145 -6.98 -9.90 0.20
N ALA A 146 -7.54 -9.86 1.42
CA ALA A 146 -8.93 -9.47 1.64
C ALA A 146 -9.21 -8.04 1.15
N ALA A 147 -8.33 -7.09 1.46
CA ALA A 147 -8.44 -5.72 1.00
C ALA A 147 -8.41 -5.60 -0.53
N ILE A 148 -7.53 -6.35 -1.21
CA ILE A 148 -7.45 -6.35 -2.68
C ILE A 148 -8.75 -6.87 -3.30
N LEU A 149 -9.28 -7.98 -2.78
CA LEU A 149 -10.56 -8.52 -3.24
C LEU A 149 -11.68 -7.49 -3.07
N HIS A 150 -11.76 -6.85 -1.91
CA HIS A 150 -12.76 -5.84 -1.64
C HIS A 150 -12.61 -4.59 -2.53
N MET A 151 -11.39 -4.09 -2.71
CA MET A 151 -11.12 -2.96 -3.63
C MET A 151 -11.55 -3.32 -5.05
N ASN A 152 -11.29 -4.54 -5.51
CA ASN A 152 -11.75 -4.99 -6.83
C ASN A 152 -13.28 -4.98 -6.94
N GLU A 153 -14.01 -5.43 -5.92
CA GLU A 153 -15.48 -5.40 -5.89
C GLU A 153 -16.04 -3.98 -5.95
N ILE A 154 -15.46 -3.07 -5.17
CA ILE A 154 -15.85 -1.65 -5.17
C ILE A 154 -15.63 -1.04 -6.55
N ILE A 155 -14.48 -1.30 -7.18
CA ILE A 155 -14.18 -0.77 -8.51
C ILE A 155 -15.13 -1.33 -9.56
N ARG A 156 -15.43 -2.64 -9.52
CA ARG A 156 -16.43 -3.25 -10.43
C ARG A 156 -17.81 -2.63 -10.31
N SER A 157 -18.17 -2.18 -9.10
CA SER A 157 -19.47 -1.57 -8.81
C SER A 157 -19.54 -0.07 -9.10
N ASN A 158 -18.38 0.58 -9.34
CA ASN A 158 -18.26 2.04 -9.51
C ASN A 158 -17.28 2.38 -10.63
N GLN A 159 -17.34 1.66 -11.75
CA GLN A 159 -16.30 1.64 -12.79
C GLN A 159 -15.99 3.05 -13.32
N GLU A 160 -17.02 3.86 -13.52
CA GLU A 160 -16.95 5.22 -14.01
C GLU A 160 -16.19 6.18 -13.07
N MET A 161 -15.96 5.81 -11.82
CA MET A 161 -15.11 6.59 -10.92
C MET A 161 -13.62 6.29 -11.18
N TYR A 162 -13.27 5.05 -11.51
CA TYR A 162 -11.88 4.56 -11.52
C TYR A 162 -11.30 4.36 -12.92
N LEU A 163 -12.13 4.05 -13.91
CA LEU A 163 -11.73 3.45 -15.18
C LEU A 163 -12.45 4.07 -16.38
N GLU A 164 -11.81 3.95 -17.54
CA GLU A 164 -12.43 4.12 -18.86
C GLU A 164 -12.39 2.76 -19.57
N ILE A 165 -13.52 2.32 -20.09
CA ILE A 165 -13.61 1.04 -20.81
C ILE A 165 -13.45 1.36 -22.29
N THR A 166 -12.33 0.93 -22.87
CA THR A 166 -12.13 1.07 -24.32
C THR A 166 -12.95 0.02 -25.03
N GLU A 167 -13.97 0.43 -25.78
CA GLU A 167 -14.68 -0.47 -26.69
C GLU A 167 -13.70 -1.03 -27.73
N ILE A 168 -13.75 -2.34 -27.95
CA ILE A 168 -13.07 -2.95 -29.08
C ILE A 168 -13.85 -2.49 -30.30
N ASN A 169 -13.30 -1.56 -31.09
CA ASN A 169 -13.81 -1.30 -32.43
C ASN A 169 -13.75 -2.63 -33.21
N ALA A 170 -14.93 -3.19 -33.49
CA ALA A 170 -15.09 -4.39 -34.30
C ALA A 170 -14.67 -4.15 -35.75
#